data_AF-A0A6D2KFE8-F1
#
_entry.id   AF-A0A6D2KFE8-F1
#
_cell.length_a   1.000
_cell.length_b   1.000
_cell.length_c   1.000
_cell.angle_alpha   90.00
_cell.angle_beta   90.00
_cell.angle_gamma   90.00
#
_symmetry.space_group_name_H-M   'P 1'
#
loop_
_entity.id
_entity.type
_entity.pdbx_description
1 polymer ?
#
loop_
_entity_poly.entity_id
_entity_poly.type
_entity_poly.pdbx_seq_one_letter_code
_entity_poly.pdbx_strand_id
1 'polypeptide(L)'
;MAESSILMLKARDLLATPNHEGLAIVVDKLFMDRETDEYKSANALYDFCVDKFANLLTLKLLKVYVCSSSNELVRSRSIYLLSETLTLFRSRSYEFSRVSLYEIKPLLISCLTMQETREADIKSLRRVVSFVTYNVMMLDNSGWDELSECILELAINEPLKAFHIFIDLPRVDEKFIYRFMERILEEAEKVLLNPEEDRIEDWGLALQTIVKMGIQILDSEMKIDLIKNLLCVLVKSASELVEKGMEEFLLRGLEDLERFLSRDKNLHNYSTAQCNFVSVFMFKIRELGTHTNEAAKKINRLIKSDNNPAIKTSPSLIQQQPQEKQDSVLERGMAELAKSLTECEVDWMHTPEA
;
A
#
# COMPACT_ATOMS: atom_id res chain seq x y z
N MET A 1 3.62 -41.04 -6.13
CA MET A 1 4.94 -40.81 -6.76
C MET A 1 4.84 -40.50 -8.26
N ALA A 2 4.07 -41.27 -9.06
CA ALA A 2 3.92 -41.01 -10.50
C ALA A 2 3.29 -39.64 -10.84
N GLU A 3 2.21 -39.25 -10.14
CA GLU A 3 1.53 -37.96 -10.39
C GLU A 3 2.41 -36.74 -10.11
N SER A 4 3.17 -36.76 -9.00
CA SER A 4 4.13 -35.68 -8.69
C SER A 4 5.26 -35.59 -9.72
N SER A 5 5.70 -36.72 -10.30
CA SER A 5 6.70 -36.73 -11.37
C SER A 5 6.15 -36.14 -12.67
N ILE A 6 4.88 -36.39 -13.00
CA ILE A 6 4.21 -35.83 -14.18
C ILE A 6 4.02 -34.32 -14.03
N LEU A 7 3.57 -33.86 -12.86
CA LEU A 7 3.44 -32.43 -12.57
C LEU A 7 4.78 -31.71 -12.63
N MET A 8 5.85 -32.33 -12.12
CA MET A 8 7.20 -31.78 -12.19
C MET A 8 7.66 -31.53 -13.64
N LEU A 9 7.44 -32.49 -14.54
CA LEU A 9 7.78 -32.35 -15.95
C LEU A 9 6.96 -31.23 -16.60
N LYS A 10 5.63 -31.26 -16.43
CA LYS A 10 4.73 -30.22 -16.98
C LYS A 10 5.08 -28.82 -16.47
N ALA A 11 5.38 -28.67 -15.17
CA ALA A 11 5.74 -27.39 -14.58
C ALA A 11 7.07 -26.86 -15.13
N ARG A 12 8.07 -27.73 -15.29
CA ARG A 12 9.35 -27.37 -15.91
C ARG A 12 9.15 -26.93 -17.36
N ASP A 13 8.41 -27.70 -18.15
CA ASP A 13 8.15 -27.37 -19.55
C ASP A 13 7.40 -26.03 -19.66
N LEU A 14 6.38 -25.83 -18.82
CA LEU A 14 5.59 -24.61 -18.77
C LEU A 14 6.43 -23.36 -18.43
N LEU A 15 7.29 -23.45 -17.41
CA LEU A 15 8.01 -22.31 -16.86
C LEU A 15 9.35 -22.05 -17.55
N ALA A 16 10.01 -23.08 -18.07
CA ALA A 16 11.30 -22.95 -18.77
C ALA A 16 11.16 -22.49 -20.22
N THR A 17 10.02 -22.74 -20.86
CA THR A 17 9.76 -22.30 -22.24
C THR A 17 9.80 -20.76 -22.30
N PRO A 18 10.49 -20.11 -23.27
CA PRO A 18 10.51 -18.65 -23.37
C PRO A 18 9.12 -18.03 -23.64
N ASN A 19 8.29 -18.72 -24.42
CA ASN A 19 6.90 -18.37 -24.69
C ASN A 19 6.05 -18.31 -23.39
N HIS A 20 5.04 -17.46 -23.36
CA HIS A 20 4.12 -17.23 -22.23
C HIS A 20 2.70 -17.75 -22.51
N GLU A 21 2.38 -18.14 -23.75
CA GLU A 21 1.07 -18.67 -24.15
C GLU A 21 0.63 -19.90 -23.33
N GLY A 22 1.55 -20.81 -23.04
CA GLY A 22 1.24 -21.99 -22.24
C GLY A 22 0.70 -21.63 -20.86
N LEU A 23 1.29 -20.62 -20.21
CA LEU A 23 0.81 -20.14 -18.91
C LEU A 23 -0.47 -19.32 -19.07
N ALA A 24 -0.63 -18.55 -20.14
CA ALA A 24 -1.89 -17.85 -20.44
C ALA A 24 -3.07 -18.83 -20.54
N ILE A 25 -2.89 -19.97 -21.20
CA ILE A 25 -3.91 -21.03 -21.28
C ILE A 25 -4.23 -21.62 -19.91
N VAL A 26 -3.21 -21.85 -19.07
CA VAL A 26 -3.42 -22.30 -17.68
C VAL A 26 -4.20 -21.26 -16.90
N VAL A 27 -3.84 -19.98 -17.02
CA VAL A 27 -4.55 -18.86 -16.37
C VAL A 27 -6.01 -18.86 -16.77
N ASP A 28 -6.36 -18.95 -18.06
CA ASP A 28 -7.75 -18.97 -18.49
C ASP A 28 -8.55 -20.14 -17.92
N LYS A 29 -7.94 -21.34 -17.88
CA LYS A 29 -8.57 -22.54 -17.33
C LYS A 29 -8.85 -22.44 -15.83
N LEU A 30 -8.08 -21.65 -15.08
CA LEU A 30 -8.33 -21.39 -13.66
C LEU A 30 -9.59 -20.55 -13.39
N PHE A 31 -10.17 -19.94 -14.43
CA PHE A 31 -11.41 -19.18 -14.35
C PHE A 31 -12.59 -19.88 -15.03
N MET A 32 -12.43 -21.15 -15.40
CA MET A 32 -13.54 -22.01 -15.83
C MET A 32 -14.30 -22.57 -14.61
N ASP A 33 -15.40 -23.27 -14.86
CA ASP A 33 -16.15 -23.98 -13.83
C ASP A 33 -15.27 -25.01 -13.12
N ARG A 34 -15.33 -25.02 -11.79
CA ARG A 34 -14.47 -25.85 -10.91
C ARG A 34 -14.70 -27.34 -11.08
N GLU A 35 -15.84 -27.74 -11.64
CA GLU A 35 -16.16 -29.14 -11.87
C GLU A 35 -15.48 -29.70 -13.14
N THR A 36 -15.00 -28.84 -14.03
CA THR A 36 -14.35 -29.24 -15.29
C THR A 36 -12.98 -29.89 -15.07
N ASP A 37 -12.64 -30.86 -15.92
CA ASP A 37 -11.34 -31.53 -15.88
C ASP A 37 -10.22 -30.55 -16.27
N GLU A 38 -10.52 -29.56 -17.13
CA GLU A 38 -9.63 -28.48 -17.49
C GLU A 38 -9.25 -27.63 -16.28
N TYR A 39 -10.23 -27.20 -15.47
CA TYR A 39 -9.97 -26.46 -14.24
C TYR A 39 -9.15 -27.29 -13.27
N LYS A 40 -9.58 -28.53 -12.97
CA LYS A 40 -8.91 -29.40 -11.99
C LYS A 40 -7.44 -29.65 -12.37
N SER A 41 -7.18 -29.91 -13.65
CA SER A 41 -5.83 -30.12 -14.18
C SER A 41 -4.98 -28.84 -14.12
N ALA A 42 -5.55 -27.70 -14.49
CA ALA A 42 -4.87 -26.41 -14.42
C ALA A 42 -4.56 -26.00 -12.97
N ASN A 43 -5.52 -26.20 -12.06
CA ASN A 43 -5.38 -25.91 -10.64
C ASN A 43 -4.29 -26.77 -10.00
N ALA A 44 -4.28 -28.09 -10.25
CA ALA A 44 -3.23 -28.97 -9.74
C ALA A 44 -1.83 -28.58 -10.25
N LEU A 45 -1.71 -28.18 -11.52
CA LEU A 45 -0.45 -27.71 -12.08
C LEU A 45 -0.04 -26.35 -11.50
N TYR A 46 -0.99 -25.43 -11.33
CA TYR A 46 -0.76 -24.11 -10.77
C TYR A 46 -0.29 -24.20 -9.32
N ASP A 47 -1.03 -24.93 -8.47
CA ASP A 47 -0.68 -25.15 -7.07
C ASP A 47 0.70 -25.79 -6.94
N PHE A 48 1.03 -26.74 -7.82
CA PHE A 48 2.37 -27.34 -7.87
C PHE A 48 3.45 -26.31 -8.21
N CYS A 49 3.20 -25.43 -9.18
CA CYS A 49 4.11 -24.33 -9.53
C CYS A 49 4.27 -23.32 -8.39
N VAL A 50 3.19 -22.97 -7.69
CA VAL A 50 3.20 -22.10 -6.51
C VAL A 50 4.11 -22.70 -5.44
N ASP A 51 4.01 -24.00 -5.20
CA ASP A 51 4.72 -24.67 -4.12
C ASP A 51 6.19 -24.99 -4.43
N LYS A 52 6.54 -25.22 -5.72
CA LYS A 52 7.89 -25.66 -6.14
C LYS A 52 8.69 -24.65 -6.95
N PHE A 53 8.03 -23.69 -7.57
CA PHE A 53 8.64 -22.78 -8.56
C PHE A 53 8.15 -21.32 -8.42
N ALA A 54 7.81 -20.88 -7.21
CA ALA A 54 7.27 -19.56 -6.90
C ALA A 54 7.99 -18.38 -7.60
N ASN A 55 9.32 -18.37 -7.59
CA ASN A 55 10.15 -17.38 -8.29
C ASN A 55 9.85 -17.31 -9.80
N LEU A 56 9.91 -18.47 -10.47
CA LEU A 56 9.71 -18.58 -11.92
C LEU A 56 8.26 -18.33 -12.32
N LEU A 57 7.31 -18.80 -11.50
CA LEU A 57 5.89 -18.55 -11.70
C LEU A 57 5.59 -17.05 -11.63
N THR A 58 6.14 -16.34 -10.65
CA THR A 58 6.00 -14.87 -10.53
C THR A 58 6.51 -14.18 -11.79
N LEU A 59 7.73 -14.51 -12.20
CA LEU A 59 8.35 -13.95 -13.40
C LEU A 59 7.47 -14.18 -14.64
N LYS A 60 6.94 -15.41 -14.77
CA LYS A 60 6.12 -15.79 -15.91
C LYS A 60 4.74 -15.12 -15.91
N LEU A 61 4.10 -14.96 -14.77
CA LEU A 61 2.83 -14.23 -14.66
C LEU A 61 3.00 -12.74 -15.01
N LEU A 62 4.10 -12.11 -14.58
CA LEU A 62 4.43 -10.74 -15.00
C LEU A 62 4.64 -10.64 -16.52
N LYS A 63 5.34 -11.61 -17.12
CA LYS A 63 5.50 -11.68 -18.58
C LYS A 63 4.16 -11.86 -19.30
N VAL A 64 3.26 -12.71 -18.78
CA VAL A 64 1.90 -12.86 -19.34
C VAL A 64 1.16 -11.51 -19.27
N TYR A 65 1.24 -10.80 -18.15
CA TYR A 65 0.60 -9.49 -18.00
C TYR A 65 1.10 -8.47 -19.04
N VAL A 66 2.42 -8.34 -19.20
CA VAL A 66 3.03 -7.37 -20.13
C VAL A 66 2.79 -7.74 -21.60
N CYS A 67 2.87 -9.03 -21.94
CA CYS A 67 2.84 -9.48 -23.34
C CYS A 67 1.43 -9.77 -23.88
N SER A 68 0.41 -9.93 -23.04
CA SER A 68 -0.96 -10.24 -23.47
C SER A 68 -1.75 -9.00 -23.87
N SER A 69 -1.13 -8.06 -24.60
CA SER A 69 -1.76 -6.78 -24.96
C SER A 69 -3.03 -6.94 -25.81
N SER A 70 -3.15 -8.03 -26.57
CA SER A 70 -4.32 -8.36 -27.38
C SER A 70 -5.42 -9.12 -26.62
N ASN A 71 -5.17 -9.58 -25.39
CA ASN A 71 -6.14 -10.30 -24.56
C ASN A 71 -6.19 -9.70 -23.16
N GLU A 72 -6.97 -8.62 -23.04
CA GLU A 72 -7.14 -7.88 -21.78
C GLU A 72 -7.68 -8.76 -20.64
N LEU A 73 -8.49 -9.78 -20.95
CA LEU A 73 -9.04 -10.68 -19.95
C LEU A 73 -7.96 -11.57 -19.32
N VAL A 74 -7.10 -12.17 -20.15
CA VAL A 74 -5.95 -12.97 -19.70
C VAL A 74 -4.96 -12.11 -18.93
N ARG A 75 -4.64 -10.93 -19.46
CA ARG A 75 -3.82 -9.93 -18.75
C ARG A 75 -4.40 -9.69 -17.36
N SER A 76 -5.71 -9.43 -17.32
CA SER A 76 -6.55 -9.24 -16.14
C SER A 76 -6.34 -10.28 -15.06
N ARG A 77 -6.63 -11.50 -15.48
CA ARG A 77 -6.57 -12.72 -14.67
C ARG A 77 -5.15 -13.00 -14.17
N SER A 78 -4.14 -12.76 -15.00
CA SER A 78 -2.75 -13.07 -14.66
C SER A 78 -2.22 -12.22 -13.49
N ILE A 79 -2.50 -10.91 -13.49
CA ILE A 79 -2.03 -10.04 -12.42
C ILE A 79 -2.86 -10.19 -11.14
N TYR A 80 -4.17 -10.42 -11.28
CA TYR A 80 -5.02 -10.76 -10.15
C TYR A 80 -4.52 -12.04 -9.46
N LEU A 81 -4.31 -13.10 -10.24
CA LEU A 81 -3.84 -14.39 -9.74
C LEU A 81 -2.46 -14.28 -9.08
N LEU A 82 -1.55 -13.46 -9.66
CA LEU A 82 -0.28 -13.16 -9.02
C LEU A 82 -0.49 -12.46 -7.67
N SER A 83 -1.34 -11.42 -7.60
CA SER A 83 -1.57 -10.68 -6.36
C SER A 83 -2.13 -11.55 -5.22
N GLU A 84 -3.03 -12.49 -5.54
CA GLU A 84 -3.57 -13.45 -4.58
C GLU A 84 -2.50 -14.44 -4.12
N THR A 85 -1.67 -14.93 -5.05
CA THR A 85 -0.56 -15.83 -4.74
C THR A 85 0.48 -15.20 -3.84
N LEU A 86 0.84 -13.93 -4.09
CA LEU A 86 1.79 -13.21 -3.24
C LEU A 86 1.22 -12.93 -1.84
N THR A 87 -0.10 -12.83 -1.71
CA THR A 87 -0.76 -12.75 -0.39
C THR A 87 -0.57 -14.05 0.40
N LEU A 88 -0.67 -15.21 -0.26
CA LEU A 88 -0.36 -16.51 0.33
C LEU A 88 1.13 -16.65 0.68
N PHE A 89 2.02 -16.12 -0.15
CA PHE A 89 3.46 -16.13 0.14
C PHE A 89 3.81 -15.28 1.36
N ARG A 90 3.18 -14.11 1.48
CA ARG A 90 3.36 -13.23 2.63
C ARG A 90 2.95 -13.90 3.95
N SER A 91 1.83 -14.63 3.97
CA SER A 91 1.40 -15.34 5.18
C SER A 91 2.31 -16.52 5.56
N ARG A 92 3.11 -17.02 4.62
CA ARG A 92 4.10 -18.07 4.83
C ARG A 92 5.54 -17.55 5.00
N SER A 93 5.72 -16.24 5.09
CA SER A 93 7.04 -15.60 5.14
C SER A 93 7.97 -16.06 4.01
N TYR A 94 7.41 -16.30 2.82
CA TYR A 94 8.21 -16.68 1.66
C TYR A 94 9.00 -15.48 1.14
N GLU A 95 10.27 -15.72 0.81
CA GLU A 95 11.18 -14.72 0.28
C GLU A 95 11.65 -15.09 -1.14
N PHE A 96 11.68 -14.11 -2.04
CA PHE A 96 12.25 -14.28 -3.37
C PHE A 96 13.77 -14.45 -3.31
N SER A 97 14.31 -15.26 -4.21
CA SER A 97 15.78 -15.31 -4.36
C SER A 97 16.31 -14.01 -4.97
N ARG A 98 17.54 -13.61 -4.60
CA ARG A 98 18.21 -12.42 -5.15
C ARG A 98 18.29 -12.44 -6.68
N VAL A 99 18.58 -13.60 -7.26
CA VAL A 99 18.64 -13.77 -8.73
C VAL A 99 17.28 -13.48 -9.35
N SER A 100 16.20 -13.99 -8.75
CA SER A 100 14.84 -13.74 -9.23
C SER A 100 14.43 -12.29 -9.08
N LEU A 101 14.82 -11.60 -8.01
CA LEU A 101 14.56 -10.17 -7.84
C LEU A 101 15.20 -9.34 -8.95
N TYR A 102 16.43 -9.67 -9.38
CA TYR A 102 17.09 -8.99 -10.49
C TYR A 102 16.26 -9.05 -11.80
N GLU A 103 15.58 -10.16 -12.05
CA GLU A 103 14.71 -10.32 -13.22
C GLU A 103 13.30 -9.73 -13.02
N ILE A 104 12.76 -9.81 -11.80
CA ILE A 104 11.41 -9.33 -11.46
C ILE A 104 11.34 -7.80 -11.44
N LYS A 105 12.36 -7.13 -10.86
CA LYS A 105 12.40 -5.66 -10.72
C LYS A 105 12.08 -4.94 -12.04
N PRO A 106 12.85 -5.13 -13.15
CA PRO A 106 12.62 -4.40 -14.40
C PRO A 106 11.27 -4.73 -15.06
N LEU A 107 10.78 -5.97 -14.95
CA LEU A 107 9.46 -6.34 -15.47
C LEU A 107 8.35 -5.63 -14.70
N LEU A 108 8.48 -5.51 -13.38
CA LEU A 108 7.47 -4.82 -12.58
C LEU A 108 7.44 -3.32 -12.88
N ILE A 109 8.59 -2.69 -13.11
CA ILE A 109 8.64 -1.31 -13.62
C ILE A 109 7.92 -1.22 -14.96
N SER A 110 8.19 -2.14 -15.90
CA SER A 110 7.49 -2.18 -17.18
C SER A 110 5.97 -2.35 -17.04
N CYS A 111 5.49 -3.12 -16.05
CA CYS A 111 4.06 -3.25 -15.76
C CYS A 111 3.46 -1.92 -15.28
N LEU A 112 4.19 -1.18 -14.43
CA LEU A 112 3.76 0.10 -13.88
C LEU A 112 3.72 1.21 -14.92
N THR A 113 4.61 1.18 -15.92
CA THR A 113 4.66 2.19 -16.99
C THR A 113 3.71 1.89 -18.15
N MET A 114 2.89 0.84 -18.07
CA MET A 114 1.87 0.56 -19.08
C MET A 114 0.81 1.65 -19.10
N GLN A 115 0.53 2.16 -20.30
CA GLN A 115 -0.55 3.11 -20.54
C GLN A 115 -1.91 2.44 -20.39
N GLU A 116 -2.94 3.21 -20.03
CA GLU A 116 -4.35 2.77 -19.96
C GLU A 116 -4.54 1.53 -19.06
N THR A 117 -3.86 1.51 -17.91
CA THR A 117 -4.02 0.42 -16.95
C THR A 117 -5.36 0.52 -16.25
N ARG A 118 -6.17 -0.55 -16.30
CA ARG A 118 -7.47 -0.60 -15.63
C ARG A 118 -7.28 -0.49 -14.12
N GLU A 119 -8.17 0.21 -13.44
CA GLU A 119 -8.06 0.42 -11.98
C GLU A 119 -8.01 -0.89 -11.17
N ALA A 120 -8.78 -1.91 -11.57
CA ALA A 120 -8.71 -3.24 -10.97
C ALA A 120 -7.32 -3.90 -11.09
N ASP A 121 -6.62 -3.63 -12.19
CA ASP A 121 -5.27 -4.11 -12.43
C ASP A 121 -4.28 -3.31 -11.57
N ILE A 122 -4.48 -1.99 -11.42
CA ILE A 122 -3.70 -1.13 -10.51
C ILE A 122 -3.82 -1.65 -9.07
N LYS A 123 -5.04 -1.97 -8.61
CA LYS A 123 -5.32 -2.56 -7.29
C LYS A 123 -4.59 -3.89 -7.08
N SER A 124 -4.40 -4.68 -8.14
CA SER A 124 -3.61 -5.92 -8.09
C SER A 124 -2.10 -5.63 -8.11
N LEU A 125 -1.66 -4.74 -9.00
CA LEU A 125 -0.26 -4.33 -9.16
C LEU A 125 0.32 -3.74 -7.88
N ARG A 126 -0.40 -2.85 -7.18
CA ARG A 126 0.10 -2.26 -5.93
C ARG A 126 0.43 -3.31 -4.87
N ARG A 127 -0.31 -4.41 -4.81
CA ARG A 127 -0.04 -5.54 -3.90
C ARG A 127 1.22 -6.30 -4.32
N VAL A 128 1.41 -6.46 -5.63
CA VAL A 128 2.62 -7.07 -6.19
C VAL A 128 3.84 -6.20 -5.90
N VAL A 129 3.76 -4.89 -6.16
CA VAL A 129 4.81 -3.91 -5.83
C VAL A 129 5.13 -3.94 -4.35
N SER A 130 4.12 -3.92 -3.48
CA SER A 130 4.27 -4.04 -2.04
C SER A 130 5.11 -5.25 -1.64
N PHE A 131 4.78 -6.44 -2.18
CA PHE A 131 5.46 -7.68 -1.85
C PHE A 131 6.89 -7.71 -2.37
N VAL A 132 7.12 -7.32 -3.63
CA VAL A 132 8.47 -7.30 -4.20
C VAL A 132 9.34 -6.25 -3.49
N THR A 133 8.80 -5.07 -3.19
CA THR A 133 9.52 -4.02 -2.45
C THR A 133 9.95 -4.52 -1.08
N TYR A 134 9.07 -5.19 -0.34
CA TYR A 134 9.43 -5.79 0.96
C TYR A 134 10.61 -6.76 0.83
N ASN A 135 10.56 -7.65 -0.15
CA ASN A 135 11.65 -8.60 -0.42
C ASN A 135 12.96 -7.89 -0.78
N VAL A 136 12.89 -6.82 -1.57
CA VAL A 136 14.07 -6.04 -1.93
C VAL A 136 14.67 -5.36 -0.70
N MET A 137 13.85 -4.68 0.11
CA MET A 137 14.34 -3.98 1.31
C MET A 137 14.94 -4.94 2.35
N MET A 138 14.44 -6.18 2.44
CA MET A 138 14.99 -7.19 3.35
C MET A 138 16.32 -7.79 2.85
N LEU A 139 16.53 -7.88 1.53
CA LEU A 139 17.64 -8.64 0.94
C LEU A 139 18.74 -7.78 0.33
N ASP A 140 18.46 -6.52 0.01
CA ASP A 140 19.30 -5.61 -0.78
C ASP A 140 19.57 -4.31 -0.02
N ASN A 141 20.81 -4.14 0.45
CA ASN A 141 21.23 -2.94 1.16
C ASN A 141 21.25 -1.67 0.28
N SER A 142 21.11 -1.79 -1.03
CA SER A 142 21.13 -0.65 -1.97
C SER A 142 19.75 -0.07 -2.28
N GLY A 143 18.68 -0.68 -1.76
CA GLY A 143 17.30 -0.23 -1.97
C GLY A 143 16.79 -0.54 -3.39
N TRP A 144 15.83 0.25 -3.85
CA TRP A 144 15.24 0.12 -5.19
C TRP A 144 15.01 1.49 -5.82
N ASP A 145 16.10 2.19 -6.11
CA ASP A 145 16.09 3.54 -6.66
C ASP A 145 15.22 3.64 -7.94
N GLU A 146 15.22 2.62 -8.80
CA GLU A 146 14.43 2.59 -10.03
C GLU A 146 12.91 2.60 -9.77
N LEU A 147 12.45 1.95 -8.70
CA LEU A 147 11.04 2.01 -8.32
C LEU A 147 10.68 3.40 -7.79
N SER A 148 11.58 4.02 -7.04
CA SER A 148 11.37 5.38 -6.56
C SER A 148 11.25 6.39 -7.70
N GLU A 149 12.12 6.30 -8.72
CA GLU A 149 12.01 7.15 -9.92
C GLU A 149 10.71 6.87 -10.70
N CYS A 150 10.32 5.59 -10.82
CA CYS A 150 9.06 5.24 -11.46
C CYS A 150 7.85 5.83 -10.73
N ILE A 151 7.83 5.81 -9.38
CA ILE A 151 6.75 6.43 -8.60
C ILE A 151 6.73 7.95 -8.79
N LEU A 152 7.90 8.60 -8.88
CA LEU A 152 7.97 10.04 -9.20
C LEU A 152 7.35 10.33 -10.58
N GLU A 153 7.73 9.57 -11.61
CA GLU A 153 7.16 9.72 -12.95
C GLU A 153 5.64 9.49 -12.97
N LEU A 154 5.15 8.49 -12.21
CA LEU A 154 3.72 8.27 -12.04
C LEU A 154 3.07 9.45 -11.31
N ALA A 155 3.68 10.02 -10.27
CA ALA A 155 3.12 11.16 -9.56
C ALA A 155 3.05 12.43 -10.42
N ILE A 156 3.87 12.51 -11.48
CA ILE A 156 3.81 13.61 -12.45
C ILE A 156 2.69 13.38 -13.48
N ASN A 157 2.57 12.16 -14.01
CA ASN A 157 1.74 11.88 -15.19
C ASN A 157 0.40 11.19 -14.89
N GLU A 158 0.35 10.34 -13.86
CA GLU A 158 -0.82 9.54 -13.45
C GLU A 158 -0.96 9.55 -11.89
N PRO A 159 -1.25 10.70 -11.24
CA PRO A 159 -1.15 10.82 -9.78
C PRO A 159 -1.94 9.78 -8.97
N LEU A 160 -3.17 9.44 -9.41
CA LEU A 160 -3.99 8.43 -8.74
C LEU A 160 -3.35 7.03 -8.76
N LYS A 161 -2.64 6.70 -9.84
CA LYS A 161 -1.88 5.45 -9.93
C LYS A 161 -0.71 5.48 -8.95
N ALA A 162 0.00 6.61 -8.85
CA ALA A 162 1.05 6.78 -7.85
C ALA A 162 0.51 6.63 -6.41
N PHE A 163 -0.65 7.20 -6.10
CA PHE A 163 -1.32 7.05 -4.81
C PHE A 163 -1.62 5.58 -4.51
N HIS A 164 -2.20 4.86 -5.47
CA HIS A 164 -2.46 3.43 -5.30
C HIS A 164 -1.21 2.63 -5.00
N ILE A 165 -0.09 2.88 -5.70
CA ILE A 165 1.17 2.21 -5.44
C ILE A 165 1.68 2.58 -4.04
N PHE A 166 1.69 3.87 -3.71
CA PHE A 166 2.23 4.39 -2.46
C PHE A 166 1.55 3.83 -1.21
N ILE A 167 0.21 3.74 -1.20
CA ILE A 167 -0.51 3.35 0.02
C ILE A 167 -0.24 1.90 0.45
N ASP A 168 0.07 1.01 -0.49
CA ASP A 168 0.40 -0.39 -0.19
C ASP A 168 1.93 -0.60 0.00
N LEU A 169 2.78 0.43 -0.14
CA LEU A 169 4.22 0.27 0.07
C LEU A 169 4.52 -0.21 1.50
N PRO A 170 5.47 -1.14 1.66
CA PRO A 170 5.96 -1.51 2.98
C PRO A 170 6.71 -0.32 3.60
N ARG A 171 7.16 -0.49 4.85
CA ARG A 171 8.14 0.43 5.42
C ARG A 171 9.40 0.41 4.55
N VAL A 172 9.81 1.59 4.10
CA VAL A 172 10.98 1.82 3.25
C VAL A 172 11.85 2.89 3.90
N ASP A 173 13.10 3.00 3.47
CA ASP A 173 14.00 4.02 4.00
C ASP A 173 13.62 5.44 3.54
N GLU A 174 14.15 6.43 4.24
CA GLU A 174 13.87 7.85 3.97
C GLU A 174 14.35 8.29 2.58
N LYS A 175 15.53 7.80 2.14
CA LYS A 175 16.10 8.15 0.83
C LYS A 175 15.19 7.68 -0.31
N PHE A 176 14.54 6.52 -0.14
CA PHE A 176 13.56 6.01 -1.09
C PHE A 176 12.35 6.94 -1.20
N ILE A 177 11.72 7.33 -0.08
CA ILE A 177 10.49 8.14 -0.12
C ILE A 177 10.76 9.58 -0.58
N TYR A 178 11.87 10.17 -0.14
CA TYR A 178 12.15 11.60 -0.34
C TYR A 178 12.13 12.04 -1.81
N ARG A 179 12.47 11.14 -2.73
CA ARG A 179 12.53 11.44 -4.17
C ARG A 179 11.19 11.79 -4.80
N PHE A 180 10.09 11.24 -4.29
CA PHE A 180 8.75 11.45 -4.87
C PHE A 180 7.74 12.05 -3.90
N MET A 181 8.07 12.12 -2.61
CA MET A 181 7.15 12.52 -1.55
C MET A 181 6.54 13.90 -1.77
N GLU A 182 7.37 14.90 -2.08
CA GLU A 182 6.91 16.28 -2.32
C GLU A 182 5.88 16.30 -3.46
N ARG A 183 6.17 15.59 -4.55
CA ARG A 183 5.24 15.51 -5.68
C ARG A 183 3.93 14.81 -5.33
N ILE A 184 3.99 13.70 -4.60
CA ILE A 184 2.77 13.01 -4.13
C ILE A 184 1.95 13.92 -3.23
N LEU A 185 2.60 14.66 -2.32
CA LEU A 185 1.94 15.60 -1.42
C LEU A 185 1.22 16.71 -2.21
N GLU A 186 1.91 17.35 -3.15
CA GLU A 186 1.32 18.40 -4.01
C GLU A 186 0.07 17.91 -4.73
N GLU A 187 0.12 16.74 -5.36
CA GLU A 187 -1.03 16.22 -6.11
C GLU A 187 -2.16 15.76 -5.19
N ALA A 188 -1.84 15.18 -4.03
CA ALA A 188 -2.85 14.75 -3.06
C ALA A 188 -3.54 15.97 -2.43
N GLU A 189 -2.81 17.04 -2.13
CA GLU A 189 -3.37 18.31 -1.66
C GLU A 189 -4.38 18.90 -2.66
N LYS A 190 -4.07 18.87 -3.97
CA LYS A 190 -5.00 19.34 -5.00
C LYS A 190 -6.33 18.58 -4.97
N VAL A 191 -6.27 17.25 -4.83
CA VAL A 191 -7.47 16.39 -4.75
C VAL A 191 -8.23 16.65 -3.43
N LEU A 192 -7.50 16.79 -2.31
CA LEU A 192 -8.10 16.96 -1.00
C LEU A 192 -8.80 18.33 -0.81
N LEU A 193 -8.23 19.40 -1.37
CA LEU A 193 -8.73 20.77 -1.22
C LEU A 193 -9.72 21.17 -2.33
N ASN A 194 -9.85 20.37 -3.38
CA ASN A 194 -10.82 20.58 -4.46
C ASN A 194 -11.65 19.31 -4.70
N PRO A 195 -12.46 18.86 -3.71
CA PRO A 195 -13.27 17.66 -3.87
C PRO A 195 -14.35 17.87 -4.94
N GLU A 196 -14.44 16.92 -5.87
CA GLU A 196 -15.54 16.81 -6.83
C GLU A 196 -16.57 15.80 -6.26
N GLU A 197 -17.87 16.14 -6.26
CA GLU A 197 -18.92 15.34 -5.59
C GLU A 197 -19.00 13.89 -6.09
N ASP A 198 -18.69 13.65 -7.36
CA ASP A 198 -18.69 12.34 -8.01
C ASP A 198 -17.34 11.60 -7.92
N ARG A 199 -16.31 12.21 -7.32
CA ARG A 199 -14.95 11.65 -7.19
C ARG A 199 -14.53 11.38 -5.76
N ILE A 200 -15.47 10.87 -4.97
CA ILE A 200 -15.24 10.52 -3.57
C ILE A 200 -14.15 9.48 -3.37
N GLU A 201 -14.03 8.52 -4.29
CA GLU A 201 -13.02 7.48 -4.22
C GLU A 201 -11.60 8.06 -4.37
N ASP A 202 -11.44 9.07 -5.24
CA ASP A 202 -10.16 9.76 -5.45
C ASP A 202 -9.78 10.60 -4.21
N TRP A 203 -10.76 11.28 -3.61
CA TRP A 203 -10.55 12.01 -2.36
C TRP A 203 -10.17 11.07 -1.21
N GLY A 204 -10.88 9.95 -1.05
CA GLY A 204 -10.56 8.93 -0.06
C GLY A 204 -9.18 8.30 -0.28
N LEU A 205 -8.76 8.12 -1.53
CA LEU A 205 -7.42 7.65 -1.89
C LEU A 205 -6.33 8.69 -1.54
N ALA A 206 -6.57 9.97 -1.81
CA ALA A 206 -5.65 11.05 -1.43
C ALA A 206 -5.54 11.16 0.10
N LEU A 207 -6.64 11.01 0.83
CA LEU A 207 -6.67 10.98 2.29
C LEU A 207 -5.79 9.83 2.84
N GLN A 208 -5.98 8.62 2.33
CA GLN A 208 -5.17 7.46 2.70
C GLN A 208 -3.68 7.68 2.38
N THR A 209 -3.39 8.35 1.26
CA THR A 209 -2.02 8.67 0.82
C THR A 209 -1.33 9.59 1.81
N ILE A 210 -1.94 10.71 2.21
CA ILE A 210 -1.35 11.63 3.18
C ILE A 210 -1.22 11.00 4.56
N VAL A 211 -2.21 10.21 5.00
CA VAL A 211 -2.11 9.48 6.28
C VAL A 211 -0.98 8.46 6.25
N LYS A 212 -0.86 7.66 5.18
CA LYS A 212 0.25 6.71 5.01
C LYS A 212 1.60 7.42 4.96
N MET A 213 1.67 8.59 4.32
CA MET A 213 2.89 9.40 4.27
C MET A 213 3.32 9.80 5.67
N GLY A 214 2.42 10.34 6.48
CA GLY A 214 2.69 10.66 7.88
C GLY A 214 3.20 9.46 8.67
N ILE A 215 2.57 8.29 8.50
CA ILE A 215 2.99 7.04 9.15
C ILE A 215 4.41 6.63 8.73
N GLN A 216 4.75 6.70 7.45
CA GLN A 216 6.06 6.31 6.94
C GLN A 216 7.20 7.21 7.48
N ILE A 217 6.94 8.50 7.67
CA ILE A 217 7.96 9.51 7.96
C ILE A 217 8.10 9.87 9.45
N LEU A 218 7.29 9.28 10.34
CA LEU A 218 7.34 9.60 11.78
C LEU A 218 8.53 9.00 12.51
N ASP A 219 9.09 7.92 12.00
CA ASP A 219 10.22 7.23 12.62
C ASP A 219 11.57 7.61 11.98
N SER A 220 11.58 8.50 10.97
CA SER A 220 12.81 9.07 10.40
C SER A 220 13.22 10.34 11.16
N GLU A 221 14.43 10.86 10.93
CA GLU A 221 14.90 12.14 11.52
C GLU A 221 14.13 13.36 10.97
N MET A 222 12.96 13.13 10.38
CA MET A 222 12.24 14.08 9.58
C MET A 222 11.69 15.24 10.40
N LYS A 223 11.62 16.37 9.70
CA LYS A 223 11.29 17.67 10.26
C LYS A 223 9.84 17.66 10.74
N ILE A 224 9.67 17.95 12.04
CA ILE A 224 8.40 18.24 12.70
C ILE A 224 7.47 19.12 11.83
N ASP A 225 8.04 20.03 11.05
CA ASP A 225 7.32 20.92 10.14
C ASP A 225 6.55 20.19 9.04
N LEU A 226 7.09 19.10 8.48
CA LEU A 226 6.39 18.33 7.46
C LEU A 226 5.20 17.59 8.07
N ILE A 227 5.37 16.95 9.24
CA ILE A 227 4.27 16.32 9.97
C ILE A 227 3.16 17.33 10.29
N LYS A 228 3.54 18.55 10.70
CA LYS A 228 2.59 19.65 10.91
C LYS A 228 1.84 20.00 9.62
N ASN A 229 2.55 20.10 8.50
CA ASN A 229 1.93 20.39 7.21
C ASN A 229 0.92 19.30 6.83
N LEU A 230 1.30 18.02 6.92
CA LEU A 230 0.39 16.90 6.62
C LEU A 230 -0.88 16.96 7.49
N LEU A 231 -0.74 17.20 8.80
CA LEU A 231 -1.90 17.33 9.69
C LEU A 231 -2.77 18.55 9.35
N CYS A 232 -2.16 19.68 8.98
CA CYS A 232 -2.87 20.88 8.56
C CYS A 232 -3.72 20.59 7.31
N VAL A 233 -3.13 19.97 6.29
CA VAL A 233 -3.82 19.57 5.05
C VAL A 233 -5.01 18.65 5.35
N LEU A 234 -4.80 17.61 6.16
CA LEU A 234 -5.83 16.64 6.51
C LEU A 234 -7.02 17.29 7.24
N VAL A 235 -6.74 18.14 8.23
CA VAL A 235 -7.78 18.82 9.03
C VAL A 235 -8.51 19.87 8.20
N LYS A 236 -7.77 20.66 7.40
CA LYS A 236 -8.35 21.66 6.50
C LYS A 236 -9.31 21.02 5.51
N SER A 237 -8.88 19.95 4.84
CA SER A 237 -9.70 19.24 3.87
C SER A 237 -11.01 18.70 4.49
N ALA A 238 -10.94 18.10 5.68
CA ALA A 238 -12.13 17.63 6.39
C ALA A 238 -13.06 18.79 6.82
N SER A 239 -12.50 19.91 7.27
CA SER A 239 -13.26 21.09 7.70
C SER A 239 -14.02 21.71 6.54
N GLU A 240 -13.34 21.93 5.40
CA GLU A 240 -13.94 22.50 4.20
C GLU A 240 -15.08 21.63 3.64
N LEU A 241 -14.98 20.29 3.71
CA LEU A 241 -16.07 19.41 3.32
C LEU A 241 -17.32 19.64 4.18
N VAL A 242 -17.15 19.73 5.50
CA VAL A 242 -18.27 19.93 6.42
C VAL A 242 -18.87 21.33 6.26
N GLU A 243 -18.04 22.36 6.10
CA GLU A 243 -18.48 23.73 5.82
C GLU A 243 -19.31 23.83 4.52
N LYS A 244 -18.97 23.01 3.51
CA LYS A 244 -19.74 22.87 2.26
C LYS A 244 -20.99 21.99 2.40
N GLY A 245 -21.30 21.48 3.59
CA GLY A 245 -22.45 20.60 3.84
C GLY A 245 -22.24 19.16 3.36
N MET A 246 -21.00 18.75 3.08
CA MET A 246 -20.65 17.44 2.54
C MET A 246 -20.18 16.46 3.64
N GLU A 247 -20.82 16.46 4.81
CA GLU A 247 -20.41 15.55 5.91
C GLU A 247 -20.51 14.07 5.49
N GLU A 248 -21.52 13.66 4.72
CA GLU A 248 -21.63 12.27 4.23
C GLU A 248 -20.45 11.86 3.35
N PHE A 249 -19.91 12.81 2.57
CA PHE A 249 -18.73 12.61 1.75
C PHE A 249 -17.51 12.32 2.63
N LEU A 250 -17.30 13.13 3.68
CA LEU A 250 -16.26 12.90 4.67
C LEU A 250 -16.41 11.53 5.35
N LEU A 251 -17.63 11.15 5.76
CA LEU A 251 -17.89 9.88 6.43
C LEU A 251 -17.47 8.67 5.58
N ARG A 252 -17.83 8.66 4.30
CA ARG A 252 -17.41 7.58 3.38
C ARG A 252 -15.90 7.51 3.24
N GLY A 253 -15.22 8.64 3.11
CA GLY A 253 -13.76 8.67 3.09
C GLY A 253 -13.11 8.17 4.39
N LEU A 254 -13.72 8.47 5.55
CA LEU A 254 -13.28 7.94 6.85
C LEU A 254 -13.53 6.43 6.98
N GLU A 255 -14.63 5.90 6.43
CA GLU A 255 -14.88 4.46 6.40
C GLU A 255 -13.81 3.71 5.58
N ASP A 256 -13.41 4.27 4.43
CA ASP A 256 -12.35 3.69 3.63
C ASP A 256 -10.97 3.82 4.30
N LEU A 257 -10.71 4.95 4.97
CA LEU A 257 -9.52 5.12 5.79
C LEU A 257 -9.46 4.09 6.93
N GLU A 258 -10.58 3.80 7.61
CA GLU A 258 -10.65 2.79 8.65
C GLU A 258 -10.29 1.40 8.11
N ARG A 259 -10.86 0.99 6.97
CA ARG A 259 -10.57 -0.30 6.31
C ARG A 259 -9.10 -0.39 5.91
N PHE A 260 -8.54 0.69 5.39
CA PHE A 260 -7.13 0.80 5.05
C PHE A 260 -6.24 0.62 6.29
N LEU A 261 -6.45 1.43 7.33
CA LEU A 261 -5.65 1.41 8.55
C LEU A 261 -5.72 0.06 9.27
N SER A 262 -6.88 -0.60 9.28
CA SER A 262 -7.03 -1.93 9.88
C SER A 262 -6.11 -2.95 9.21
N ARG A 263 -6.04 -2.93 7.87
CA ARG A 263 -5.16 -3.81 7.11
C ARG A 263 -3.68 -3.43 7.27
N ASP A 264 -3.38 -2.14 7.13
CA ASP A 264 -1.99 -1.65 7.09
C ASP A 264 -1.31 -1.78 8.46
N LYS A 265 -2.01 -1.43 9.55
CA LYS A 265 -1.52 -1.59 10.92
C LYS A 265 -1.22 -3.06 11.24
N ASN A 266 -2.10 -3.99 10.84
CA ASN A 266 -1.89 -5.42 11.06
C ASN A 266 -0.68 -5.96 10.31
N LEU A 267 -0.37 -5.37 9.14
CA LEU A 267 0.74 -5.81 8.32
C LEU A 267 2.09 -5.22 8.79
N HIS A 268 2.09 -3.99 9.31
CA HIS A 268 3.32 -3.23 9.57
C HIS A 268 3.61 -2.93 11.04
N ASN A 269 2.73 -3.31 11.97
CA ASN A 269 2.92 -3.13 13.42
C ASN A 269 3.33 -1.70 13.78
N TYR A 270 2.38 -0.78 13.69
CA TYR A 270 2.66 0.65 13.92
C TYR A 270 3.29 0.93 15.28
N SER A 271 4.24 1.86 15.30
CA SER A 271 4.81 2.43 16.51
C SER A 271 3.80 3.28 17.28
N THR A 272 4.09 3.59 18.54
CA THR A 272 3.28 4.51 19.35
C THR A 272 3.17 5.88 18.68
N ALA A 273 4.26 6.38 18.09
CA ALA A 273 4.27 7.66 17.39
C ALA A 273 3.38 7.66 16.14
N GLN A 274 3.45 6.60 15.34
CA GLN A 274 2.58 6.39 14.18
C GLN A 274 1.10 6.32 14.58
N CYS A 275 0.80 5.60 15.66
CA CYS A 275 -0.55 5.56 16.21
C CYS A 275 -1.02 6.95 16.69
N ASN A 276 -0.14 7.69 17.36
CA ASN A 276 -0.43 9.02 17.88
C ASN A 276 -0.72 10.03 16.76
N PHE A 277 -0.01 9.98 15.64
CA PHE A 277 -0.29 10.84 14.48
C PHE A 277 -1.72 10.68 13.98
N VAL A 278 -2.16 9.44 13.75
CA VAL A 278 -3.54 9.17 13.32
C VAL A 278 -4.52 9.63 14.41
N SER A 279 -4.20 9.40 15.68
CA SER A 279 -5.04 9.86 16.78
C SER A 279 -5.17 11.37 16.89
N VAL A 280 -4.11 12.14 16.62
CA VAL A 280 -4.15 13.61 16.59
C VAL A 280 -5.04 14.09 15.46
N PHE A 281 -4.92 13.51 14.26
CA PHE A 281 -5.81 13.82 13.15
C PHE A 281 -7.28 13.55 13.52
N MET A 282 -7.59 12.34 14.00
CA MET A 282 -8.95 11.97 14.40
C MET A 282 -9.50 12.86 15.54
N PHE A 283 -8.64 13.26 16.49
CA PHE A 283 -9.05 14.16 17.56
C PHE A 283 -9.51 15.52 17.03
N LYS A 284 -8.79 16.08 16.04
CA LYS A 284 -9.10 17.40 15.48
C LYS A 284 -10.39 17.43 14.68
N ILE A 285 -10.70 16.36 13.95
CA ILE A 285 -11.92 16.35 13.10
C ILE A 285 -13.18 15.92 13.85
N ARG A 286 -13.08 15.35 15.06
CA ARG A 286 -14.22 14.75 15.76
C ARG A 286 -15.35 15.74 16.12
N GLU A 287 -15.04 17.04 16.14
CA GLU A 287 -15.99 18.11 16.51
C GLU A 287 -16.54 18.85 15.29
N LEU A 288 -16.10 18.51 14.07
CA LEU A 288 -16.59 19.13 12.84
C LEU A 288 -18.06 18.78 12.57
N GLY A 289 -18.47 17.55 12.84
CA GLY A 289 -19.81 17.07 12.54
C GLY A 289 -20.34 16.04 13.54
N THR A 290 -21.65 15.85 13.55
CA THR A 290 -22.34 14.98 14.52
C THR A 290 -21.96 13.51 14.37
N HIS A 291 -21.92 13.02 13.13
CA HIS A 291 -21.56 11.65 12.79
C HIS A 291 -20.04 11.47 12.65
N THR A 292 -19.34 12.55 12.28
CA THR A 292 -17.87 12.59 12.20
C THR A 292 -17.21 12.17 13.52
N ASN A 293 -17.81 12.56 14.65
CA ASN A 293 -17.36 12.16 15.99
C ASN A 293 -17.31 10.63 16.17
N GLU A 294 -18.34 9.92 15.70
CA GLU A 294 -18.43 8.46 15.85
C GLU A 294 -17.40 7.74 14.97
N ALA A 295 -17.25 8.17 13.72
CA ALA A 295 -16.23 7.66 12.81
C ALA A 295 -14.80 7.89 13.35
N ALA A 296 -14.50 9.11 13.82
CA ALA A 296 -13.21 9.46 14.41
C ALA A 296 -12.91 8.64 15.68
N LYS A 297 -13.90 8.39 16.54
CA LYS A 297 -13.77 7.51 17.71
C LYS A 297 -13.50 6.07 17.31
N LYS A 298 -14.14 5.56 16.25
CA LYS A 298 -13.97 4.20 15.76
C LYS A 298 -12.53 3.97 15.26
N ILE A 299 -12.02 4.88 14.43
CA ILE A 299 -10.62 4.84 13.95
C ILE A 299 -9.64 4.97 15.14
N ASN A 300 -9.90 5.87 16.09
CA ASN A 300 -9.06 6.00 17.28
C ASN A 300 -8.97 4.70 18.10
N ARG A 301 -10.08 3.98 18.28
CA ARG A 301 -10.09 2.69 18.97
C ARG A 301 -9.30 1.63 18.21
N LEU A 302 -9.47 1.57 16.88
CA LEU A 302 -8.71 0.67 16.00
C LEU A 302 -7.20 0.90 16.12
N ILE A 303 -6.76 2.15 16.12
CA ILE A 303 -5.34 2.49 16.19
C ILE A 303 -4.77 2.29 17.60
N LYS A 304 -5.57 2.43 18.66
CA LYS A 304 -5.13 2.19 20.04
C LYS A 304 -5.27 0.76 20.54
N SER A 305 -6.00 -0.10 19.84
CA SER A 305 -6.11 -1.51 20.25
C SER A 305 -4.77 -2.21 20.06
N ASP A 306 -4.27 -2.85 21.12
CA ASP A 306 -3.12 -3.75 21.00
C ASP A 306 -3.49 -4.92 20.09
N ASN A 307 -2.79 -5.05 18.97
CA ASN A 307 -2.86 -6.26 18.16
C ASN A 307 -2.01 -7.32 18.86
N ASN A 308 -2.62 -8.11 19.73
CA ASN A 308 -1.94 -9.30 20.23
C ASN A 308 -2.89 -10.49 20.46
N PRO A 309 -3.02 -11.35 19.44
CA PRO A 309 -3.34 -12.75 19.67
C PRO A 309 -2.39 -13.66 18.87
N ALA A 310 -1.07 -13.53 19.04
CA ALA A 310 -0.07 -14.62 18.94
C ALA A 310 1.33 -14.04 18.75
N ILE A 311 2.13 -14.05 19.81
CA ILE A 311 3.53 -14.54 19.88
C ILE A 311 3.95 -14.28 21.34
N LYS A 312 3.58 -15.23 22.21
CA LYS A 312 4.29 -15.47 23.46
C LYS A 312 5.02 -16.79 23.27
N THR A 313 6.22 -16.76 22.71
CA THR A 313 7.22 -17.83 22.87
C THR A 313 8.63 -17.26 22.73
N SER A 314 9.16 -16.90 23.90
CA SER A 314 10.54 -17.07 24.35
C SER A 314 11.68 -16.18 23.81
N PRO A 315 12.72 -15.95 24.65
CA PRO A 315 13.55 -14.75 24.60
C PRO A 315 14.91 -14.99 23.95
N SER A 316 15.42 -14.02 23.20
CA SER A 316 16.85 -13.98 22.88
C SER A 316 17.38 -12.54 22.88
N LEU A 317 18.31 -12.34 23.81
CA LEU A 317 19.19 -11.21 24.03
C LEU A 317 19.74 -10.59 22.75
N ILE A 318 19.43 -9.32 22.50
CA ILE A 318 20.35 -8.36 21.86
C ILE A 318 20.21 -7.02 22.60
N GLN A 319 21.37 -6.41 22.87
CA GLN A 319 21.64 -5.28 23.76
C GLN A 319 20.71 -4.07 23.59
N GLN A 320 20.20 -3.57 24.71
CA GLN A 320 19.47 -2.31 24.85
C GLN A 320 20.46 -1.15 25.11
N GLN A 321 20.45 -0.12 24.24
CA GLN A 321 20.29 1.33 24.51
C GLN A 321 20.96 2.21 23.41
N PRO A 322 20.44 3.44 23.12
CA PRO A 322 19.40 4.18 23.84
C PRO A 322 18.21 4.59 22.94
N GLN A 323 17.16 3.77 22.91
CA GLN A 323 15.88 4.09 22.23
C GLN A 323 14.99 5.02 23.08
N GLU A 324 15.12 4.93 24.42
CA GLU A 324 14.33 5.71 25.39
C GLU A 324 14.50 7.23 25.31
N LYS A 325 15.66 7.73 24.83
CA LYS A 325 15.87 9.18 24.66
C LYS A 325 15.15 9.72 23.42
N GLN A 326 15.10 8.94 22.34
CA GLN A 326 14.52 9.37 21.07
C GLN A 326 12.99 9.36 21.12
N ASP A 327 12.42 8.34 21.77
CA ASP A 327 10.97 8.26 22.04
C ASP A 327 10.50 9.43 22.92
N SER A 328 11.28 9.82 23.93
CA SER A 328 10.93 10.95 24.82
C SER A 328 10.96 12.33 24.14
N VAL A 329 11.76 12.48 23.08
CA VAL A 329 11.85 13.72 22.30
C VAL A 329 10.72 13.77 21.28
N LEU A 330 10.40 12.64 20.65
CA LEU A 330 9.29 12.52 19.70
C LEU A 330 7.94 12.66 20.40
N GLU A 331 7.74 12.07 21.59
CA GLU A 331 6.53 12.24 22.40
C GLU A 331 6.34 13.70 22.85
N ARG A 332 7.43 14.37 23.26
CA ARG A 332 7.39 15.79 23.62
C ARG A 332 7.11 16.67 22.41
N GLY A 333 7.73 16.35 21.27
CA GLY A 333 7.47 16.98 19.98
C GLY A 333 6.02 16.82 19.54
N MET A 334 5.41 15.64 19.71
CA MET A 334 4.01 15.38 19.37
C MET A 334 3.03 16.06 20.34
N ALA A 335 3.38 16.18 21.63
CA ALA A 335 2.61 16.97 22.59
C ALA A 335 2.69 18.47 22.28
N GLU A 336 3.85 18.97 21.85
CA GLU A 336 4.02 20.34 21.34
C GLU A 336 3.31 20.54 20.01
N LEU A 337 3.24 19.54 19.14
CA LEU A 337 2.55 19.57 17.85
C LEU A 337 1.02 19.65 18.04
N ALA A 338 0.49 18.86 18.97
CA ALA A 338 -0.91 18.97 19.39
C ALA A 338 -1.24 20.36 19.94
N LYS A 339 -0.29 21.01 20.64
CA LYS A 339 -0.43 22.35 21.20
C LYS A 339 -0.21 23.49 20.18
N SER A 340 0.69 23.34 19.21
CA SER A 340 0.91 24.36 18.18
C SER A 340 -0.19 24.36 17.12
N LEU A 341 -0.80 23.21 16.84
CA LEU A 341 -1.91 23.15 15.87
C LEU A 341 -3.24 23.66 16.45
N THR A 342 -3.39 23.81 17.76
CA THR A 342 -4.49 24.61 18.36
C THR A 342 -4.29 26.11 18.15
N GLU A 343 -3.06 26.57 17.86
CA GLU A 343 -2.79 27.97 17.49
C GLU A 343 -3.10 28.22 16.01
N CYS A 344 -2.93 27.23 15.13
CA CYS A 344 -3.43 27.31 13.74
C CYS A 344 -4.95 27.56 13.68
N GLU A 345 -5.75 27.06 14.63
CA GLU A 345 -7.20 27.32 14.67
C GLU A 345 -7.53 28.82 14.89
N VAL A 346 -6.61 29.61 15.45
CA VAL A 346 -6.84 31.02 15.78
C VAL A 346 -6.67 31.95 14.58
N ASP A 347 -5.79 31.60 13.62
CA ASP A 347 -5.54 32.45 12.45
C ASP A 347 -6.64 32.37 11.37
N TRP A 348 -7.44 31.29 11.33
CA TRP A 348 -8.48 31.10 10.31
C TRP A 348 -9.88 31.56 10.75
N MET A 349 -10.13 31.72 12.05
CA MET A 349 -11.37 32.31 12.58
C MET A 349 -11.41 33.84 12.47
N HIS A 350 -10.40 34.47 11.84
CA HIS A 350 -10.31 35.90 11.62
C HIS A 350 -10.13 36.24 10.13
N THR A 351 -11.04 35.77 9.27
CA THR A 351 -11.36 36.52 8.05
C THR A 351 -12.39 37.60 8.40
N PRO A 352 -12.08 38.90 8.29
CA PRO A 352 -13.10 39.94 8.40
C PRO A 352 -14.08 39.78 7.24
N GLU A 353 -15.38 39.78 7.55
CA GLU A 353 -16.44 39.95 6.56
C GLU A 353 -16.11 41.14 5.64
N ALA A 354 -16.10 40.89 4.33
CA ALA A 354 -16.09 41.92 3.30
C ALA A 354 -17.19 41.60 2.28
#